data_AF-A0A0D8XF71-F1
#
_entry.id   AF-A0A0D8XF71-F1
#
_cell.length_a   1.000
_cell.length_b   1.000
_cell.length_c   1.000
_cell.angle_alpha   90.00
_cell.angle_beta   90.00
_cell.angle_gamma   90.00
#
_symmetry.space_group_name_H-M   'P 1'
#
loop_
_entity.id
_entity.type
_entity.pdbx_description
1 polymer ?
#
loop_
_entity_poly.entity_id
_entity_poly.type
_entity_poly.pdbx_seq_one_letter_code
_entity_poly.pdbx_strand_id
1 'polypeptide(L)'
;MNGGKQISEIVNEWWKTELRDGDLIDLTPSPANREMIPFLQMANGKTKKLGCAYEFCDHHDRGDYVLFVCAYGQEKIRIGNPLYTRGPPCGSCWNKCTFNRRLCAV
;
A
#
# COMPACT_ATOMS: atom_id res chain seq x y z
N MET A 1 -21.74 2.65 14.76
CA MET A 1 -20.86 2.17 13.67
C MET A 1 -19.50 1.83 14.26
N ASN A 2 -18.86 0.71 13.87
CA ASN A 2 -17.52 0.36 14.37
C ASN A 2 -16.48 0.82 13.35
N GLY A 3 -15.90 2.02 13.57
CA GLY A 3 -14.95 2.64 12.64
C GLY A 3 -13.72 1.78 12.35
N GLY A 4 -13.28 0.95 13.30
CA GLY A 4 -12.16 0.03 13.08
C GLY A 4 -12.43 -1.03 12.01
N LYS A 5 -13.68 -1.51 11.90
CA LYS A 5 -14.08 -2.49 10.87
C LYS A 5 -14.06 -1.85 9.47
N GLN A 6 -14.62 -0.65 9.33
CA GLN A 6 -14.68 0.07 8.05
C GLN A 6 -13.29 0.42 7.51
N ILE A 7 -12.37 0.86 8.38
CA ILE A 7 -10.99 1.16 7.97
C ILE A 7 -10.28 -0.08 7.43
N SER A 8 -10.42 -1.23 8.10
CA SER A 8 -9.84 -2.50 7.65
C SER A 8 -10.37 -2.90 6.27
N GLU A 9 -11.67 -2.73 6.03
CA GLU A 9 -12.29 -2.98 4.72
C GLU A 9 -11.67 -2.09 3.63
N ILE A 10 -11.51 -0.79 3.87
CA ILE A 10 -10.91 0.14 2.91
C ILE A 10 -9.45 -0.26 2.58
N VAL A 11 -8.65 -0.57 3.60
CA VAL A 11 -7.25 -1.02 3.41
C VAL A 11 -7.19 -2.31 2.59
N ASN A 12 -8.08 -3.26 2.85
CA ASN A 12 -8.16 -4.50 2.09
C ASN A 12 -8.57 -4.26 0.63
N GLU A 13 -9.49 -3.33 0.37
CA GLU A 13 -9.86 -2.97 -1.00
C GLU A 13 -8.71 -2.32 -1.77
N TRP A 14 -7.89 -1.48 -1.11
CA TRP A 14 -6.66 -0.97 -1.72
C TRP A 14 -5.68 -2.10 -2.05
N TRP A 15 -5.48 -3.06 -1.14
CA TRP A 15 -4.60 -4.19 -1.38
C TRP A 15 -5.06 -5.06 -2.56
N LYS A 16 -6.36 -5.34 -2.65
CA LYS A 16 -6.96 -6.14 -3.73
C LYS A 16 -6.87 -5.51 -5.12
N THR A 17 -6.48 -4.23 -5.21
CA THR A 17 -6.20 -3.62 -6.52
C THR A 17 -5.07 -4.33 -7.28
N GLU A 18 -4.28 -5.19 -6.62
CA GLU A 18 -3.27 -6.05 -7.24
C GLU A 18 -3.79 -6.90 -8.43
N LEU A 19 -5.10 -7.12 -8.52
CA LEU A 19 -5.71 -7.98 -9.55
C LEU A 19 -6.25 -7.22 -10.78
N ARG A 20 -6.16 -5.88 -10.83
CA ARG A 20 -6.95 -5.07 -11.77
C ARG A 20 -6.31 -4.83 -13.14
N ASP A 21 -4.98 -4.72 -13.25
CA ASP A 21 -4.29 -4.34 -14.50
C ASP A 21 -3.35 -5.42 -15.07
N GLY A 22 -3.49 -6.67 -14.63
CA GLY A 22 -2.65 -7.80 -15.05
C GLY A 22 -1.29 -7.86 -14.35
N ASP A 23 -0.46 -8.82 -14.74
CA ASP A 23 0.82 -9.10 -14.08
C ASP A 23 1.88 -8.01 -14.35
N LEU A 24 2.68 -7.72 -13.33
CA LEU A 24 3.85 -6.87 -13.48
C LEU A 24 5.01 -7.64 -14.12
N ILE A 25 5.61 -7.08 -15.17
CA ILE A 25 6.89 -7.57 -15.70
C ILE A 25 7.98 -7.11 -14.74
N ASP A 26 8.74 -8.06 -14.18
CA ASP A 26 9.84 -7.75 -13.24
C ASP A 26 9.47 -6.86 -12.06
N LEU A 27 8.26 -7.05 -11.51
CA LEU A 27 7.72 -6.25 -10.41
C LEU A 27 7.68 -4.75 -10.73
N THR A 28 7.72 -4.38 -12.00
CA THR A 28 7.93 -3.01 -12.45
C THR A 28 6.62 -2.42 -12.97
N PRO A 29 6.11 -1.34 -12.36
CA PRO A 29 4.91 -0.67 -12.85
C PRO A 29 5.13 -0.04 -14.22
N SER A 30 4.06 -0.06 -15.02
CA SER A 30 3.96 0.60 -16.32
C SER A 30 2.80 1.62 -16.31
N PRO A 31 2.65 2.46 -17.36
CA PRO A 31 1.50 3.34 -17.49
C PRO A 31 0.14 2.62 -17.53
N ALA A 32 0.12 1.31 -17.83
CA ALA A 32 -1.09 0.50 -17.83
C ALA A 32 -1.58 0.14 -16.42
N ASN A 33 -0.72 0.18 -15.40
CA ASN A 33 -1.04 -0.31 -14.05
C ASN A 33 -1.64 0.79 -13.14
N ARG A 34 -2.59 1.57 -13.66
CA ARG A 34 -3.18 2.72 -12.95
C ARG A 34 -4.15 2.31 -11.85
N GLU A 35 -4.96 1.28 -12.07
CA GLU A 35 -5.91 0.81 -11.06
C GLU A 35 -5.20 0.10 -9.91
N MET A 36 -4.02 -0.49 -10.15
CA MET A 36 -3.16 -1.11 -9.15
C MET A 36 -2.42 -0.12 -8.23
N ILE A 37 -2.46 1.20 -8.51
CA ILE A 37 -1.68 2.21 -7.77
C ILE A 37 -1.78 2.07 -6.24
N PRO A 38 -2.97 1.83 -5.63
CA PRO A 38 -3.08 1.65 -4.19
C PRO A 38 -2.22 0.48 -3.68
N PHE A 39 -2.33 -0.69 -4.30
CA PHE A 39 -1.48 -1.85 -3.98
C PHE A 39 0.00 -1.55 -4.19
N LEU A 40 0.36 -0.96 -5.34
CA LEU A 40 1.75 -0.65 -5.67
C LEU A 40 2.37 0.27 -4.62
N GLN A 41 1.64 1.26 -4.10
CA GLN A 41 2.21 2.13 -3.07
C GLN A 41 2.30 1.44 -1.70
N MET A 42 1.35 0.56 -1.36
CA MET A 42 1.40 -0.24 -0.13
C MET A 42 2.58 -1.21 -0.11
N ALA A 43 2.85 -1.87 -1.23
CA ALA A 43 3.87 -2.91 -1.35
C ALA A 43 5.27 -2.38 -1.73
N ASN A 44 5.43 -1.06 -1.94
CA ASN A 44 6.71 -0.46 -2.30
C ASN A 44 7.73 -0.59 -1.16
N GLY A 45 8.74 -1.46 -1.37
CA GLY A 45 9.74 -1.82 -0.36
C GLY A 45 10.67 -0.68 0.06
N LYS A 46 10.67 0.45 -0.66
CA LYS A 46 11.40 1.67 -0.26
C LYS A 46 10.61 2.51 0.75
N THR A 47 9.31 2.31 0.86
CA THR A 47 8.44 3.11 1.73
C THR A 47 8.58 2.70 3.20
N LYS A 48 9.03 3.64 4.03
CA LYS A 48 9.29 3.40 5.47
C LYS A 48 8.45 4.28 6.41
N LYS A 49 7.65 5.19 5.86
CA LYS A 49 6.83 6.14 6.62
C LYS A 49 5.41 6.11 6.08
N LEU A 50 4.46 6.04 7.00
CA LEU A 50 3.03 6.01 6.75
C LEU A 50 2.35 6.85 7.84
N GLY A 51 1.42 7.69 7.45
CA GLY A 51 0.48 8.35 8.36
C GLY A 51 -0.91 8.29 7.75
N CYS A 52 -1.92 7.94 8.54
CA CYS A 52 -3.29 7.88 8.07
C CYS A 52 -4.21 8.69 8.99
N ALA A 53 -5.28 9.22 8.42
CA ALA A 53 -6.32 9.94 9.13
C ALA A 53 -7.69 9.49 8.60
N TYR A 54 -8.70 9.53 9.46
CA TYR A 54 -10.08 9.31 9.07
C TYR A 54 -10.97 10.41 9.63
N GLU A 55 -12.06 10.71 8.91
CA GLU A 55 -13.12 11.62 9.34
C GLU A 55 -14.47 10.98 9.02
N PHE A 56 -15.43 11.12 9.93
CA PHE A 56 -16.83 10.79 9.65
C PHE A 56 -17.51 12.01 9.06
N CYS A 57 -17.88 11.92 7.79
CA CYS A 57 -18.50 13.01 7.07
C CYS A 57 -20.00 12.75 6.95
N ASP A 58 -20.81 13.74 7.32
CA ASP A 58 -22.22 13.80 6.94
C ASP A 58 -22.33 14.63 5.65
N HIS A 59 -23.06 14.10 4.67
CA HIS A 59 -23.43 14.83 3.48
C HIS A 59 -24.93 14.67 3.27
N HIS A 60 -25.67 15.77 3.49
CA HIS A 60 -27.14 15.81 3.53
C HIS A 60 -27.82 15.02 2.39
N ASP A 61 -27.27 15.00 1.18
CA ASP A 61 -27.84 14.28 0.04
C ASP A 61 -27.25 12.89 -0.26
N ARG A 62 -26.12 12.51 0.34
CA ARG A 62 -25.38 11.27 0.00
C ARG A 62 -25.28 10.27 1.16
N GLY A 63 -25.72 10.66 2.35
CA GLY A 63 -25.60 9.89 3.57
C GLY A 63 -24.21 9.93 4.18
N ASP A 64 -24.10 9.40 5.38
CA ASP A 64 -22.85 9.34 6.14
C ASP A 64 -21.79 8.50 5.41
N TYR A 65 -20.56 8.99 5.34
CA TYR A 65 -19.42 8.25 4.80
C TYR A 65 -18.16 8.48 5.63
N VAL A 66 -17.20 7.56 5.49
CA VAL A 66 -15.88 7.69 6.12
C VAL A 66 -14.89 8.15 5.06
N LEU A 67 -14.28 9.32 5.26
CA LEU A 67 -13.11 9.72 4.50
C LEU A 67 -11.88 9.15 5.19
N PHE A 68 -11.20 8.18 4.57
CA PHE A 68 -9.96 7.60 5.08
C PHE A 68 -8.81 7.82 4.11
N VAL A 69 -7.74 8.45 4.58
CA VAL A 69 -6.59 8.84 3.76
C VAL A 69 -5.31 8.37 4.43
N CYS A 70 -4.45 7.73 3.65
CA CYS A 70 -3.08 7.41 4.04
C CYS A 70 -2.08 8.17 3.17
N ALA A 71 -1.16 8.89 3.81
CA ALA A 71 -0.01 9.52 3.20
C ALA A 71 1.25 8.67 3.45
N TYR A 72 1.92 8.32 2.37
CA TYR A 72 3.22 7.65 2.42
C TYR A 72 4.35 8.69 2.41
N GLY A 73 5.53 8.31 2.91
CA GLY A 73 6.73 9.15 2.86
C GLY A 73 7.21 9.54 1.44
N GLN A 74 8.41 10.09 1.35
CA GLN A 74 9.00 10.58 0.08
C GLN A 74 9.19 9.48 -0.98
N GLU A 75 9.37 8.24 -0.55
CA GLU A 75 9.55 7.09 -1.44
C GLU A 75 8.21 6.69 -2.06
N LYS A 76 8.00 7.15 -3.30
CA LYS A 76 6.81 6.85 -4.11
C LYS A 76 7.11 5.77 -5.14
N ILE A 77 6.05 5.09 -5.59
CA ILE A 77 6.12 4.26 -6.78
C ILE A 77 6.55 5.08 -8.00
N ARG A 78 7.27 4.44 -8.91
CA ARG A 78 7.73 5.06 -10.16
C ARG A 78 7.65 4.04 -11.27
N ILE A 79 7.16 4.48 -12.43
CA ILE A 79 7.17 3.68 -13.65
C ILE A 79 8.62 3.28 -13.96
N GLY A 80 8.82 2.06 -14.46
CA GLY A 80 10.15 1.55 -14.82
C GLY A 80 11.05 1.20 -13.63
N ASN A 81 10.58 1.36 -12.39
CA ASN A 81 11.32 0.96 -11.20
C ASN A 81 10.64 -0.23 -10.52
N PRO A 82 11.38 -1.31 -10.18
CA PRO A 82 10.81 -2.43 -9.44
C PRO A 82 10.24 -1.98 -8.08
N LEU A 83 9.10 -2.57 -7.73
CA LEU A 83 8.36 -2.32 -6.49
C LEU A 83 9.19 -2.64 -5.23
N TYR A 84 9.96 -3.73 -5.26
CA TYR A 84 10.91 -4.14 -4.23
C TYR A 84 12.01 -5.00 -4.84
N THR A 85 13.12 -5.17 -4.13
CA THR A 85 14.22 -6.04 -4.55
C THR A 85 13.81 -7.52 -4.42
N ARG A 86 13.85 -8.29 -5.52
CA ARG A 86 13.66 -9.74 -5.48
C ARG A 86 14.79 -10.40 -4.68
N GLY A 87 14.45 -11.42 -3.90
CA GLY A 87 15.41 -12.22 -3.15
C GLY A 87 14.76 -12.98 -2.00
N PRO A 88 15.53 -13.80 -1.28
CA PRO A 88 15.03 -14.42 -0.06
C PRO A 88 14.65 -13.35 0.97
N PRO A 89 13.58 -13.57 1.77
CA PRO A 89 13.27 -12.69 2.88
C PRO A 89 14.49 -12.37 3.73
N CYS A 90 14.65 -11.09 4.06
CA CYS A 90 15.77 -10.58 4.83
C CYS A 90 17.17 -10.66 4.22
N GLY A 91 17.34 -11.13 2.97
CA GLY A 91 18.65 -11.23 2.31
C GLY A 91 19.38 -9.89 2.16
N SER A 92 18.66 -8.77 2.17
CA SER A 92 19.21 -7.41 2.10
C SER A 92 19.11 -6.63 3.42
N CYS A 93 18.60 -7.22 4.50
CA CYS A 93 18.56 -6.56 5.80
C CYS A 93 19.90 -6.79 6.50
N TRP A 94 20.71 -5.74 6.71
CA TRP A 94 21.98 -5.81 7.46
C TRP A 94 21.78 -6.17 8.95
N ASN A 95 21.41 -7.42 9.25
CA ASN A 95 21.07 -7.96 10.57
C ASN A 95 19.85 -7.33 11.28
N LYS A 96 19.12 -6.46 10.58
CA LYS A 96 17.87 -5.86 11.05
C LYS A 96 16.67 -6.58 10.43
N CYS A 97 16.46 -7.84 10.78
CA CYS A 97 15.35 -8.64 10.25
C CYS A 97 14.42 -9.08 11.38
N THR A 98 13.12 -8.89 11.20
CA THR A 98 12.10 -9.57 12.01
C THR A 98 11.66 -10.84 11.29
N PHE A 99 12.34 -11.96 11.54
CA PHE A 99 12.17 -13.21 10.79
C PHE A 99 10.72 -13.71 10.73
N ASN A 100 9.97 -13.63 11.84
CA ASN A 100 8.56 -14.05 11.88
C ASN A 100 7.65 -13.23 10.97
N ARG A 101 8.05 -11.99 10.62
CA ARG A 101 7.30 -11.10 9.73
C ARG A 101 7.91 -10.98 8.35
N ARG A 102 9.12 -11.52 8.13
CA ARG A 102 9.87 -11.42 6.87
C ARG A 102 10.11 -9.97 6.42
N LEU A 103 10.24 -9.04 7.37
CA LEU A 103 10.43 -7.61 7.12
C LEU A 103 11.75 -7.11 7.72
N CYS A 104 12.40 -6.15 7.04
CA CYS A 104 13.52 -5.43 7.65
C CYS A 104 12.99 -4.50 8.75
N ALA A 105 13.65 -4.52 9.90
CA ALA A 105 13.48 -3.49 10.92
C ALA A 105 14.21 -2.21 10.49
N VAL A 106 13.61 -1.07 10.82
CA VAL A 106 14.21 0.27 10.68
C VAL A 106 15.25 0.49 11.77
#